data_AF-A0A7H0GMH6-F1
#
_entry.id   AF-A0A7H0GMH6-F1
#
_cell.length_a   1.000
_cell.length_b   1.000
_cell.length_c   1.000
_cell.angle_alpha   90.00
_cell.angle_beta   90.00
_cell.angle_gamma   90.00
#
_symmetry.space_group_name_H-M   'P 1'
#
loop_
_entity.id
_entity.type
_entity.pdbx_description
1 polymer ?
#
loop_
_entity_poly.entity_id
_entity_poly.type
_entity_poly.pdbx_seq_one_letter_code
_entity_poly.pdbx_strand_id
1 'polypeptide(L)'
;MESGIDKLLIILSLDCFQSYIWKDSDRKYIDPVMNVARKFFQQVLNGGDNYFMDSDFNSERILKTEFDFYKEINQPVSRVNYIKGLQFEIEDDSSNNSDLMILSIISSLQWLDEKSLLQSIDNDMLTILKKLEASGVYVQSAEYDREAIKKSWHKSNTPWDLFLKQESMFEDIGEYPCLILYQAKKINPALKFLEECQAILNSSEFSKIIDFMILEINNSHMILEATKTNTLSFLGEYKK
;
A
#
# COMPACT_ATOMS: atom_id res chain seq x y z
N MET A 1 -0.94 -14.54 11.37
CA MET A 1 -0.69 -13.19 10.84
C MET A 1 0.67 -13.27 10.18
N GLU A 2 0.73 -13.22 8.87
CA GLU A 2 2.02 -13.27 8.16
C GLU A 2 2.79 -11.98 8.45
N SER A 3 4.10 -12.08 8.66
CA SER A 3 4.91 -10.97 9.15
C SER A 3 5.29 -9.99 8.05
N GLY A 4 5.03 -8.70 8.24
CA GLY A 4 5.41 -7.64 7.31
C GLY A 4 6.91 -7.56 7.04
N ILE A 5 7.74 -7.80 8.06
CA ILE A 5 9.19 -7.86 7.89
C ILE A 5 9.63 -9.06 7.06
N ASP A 6 9.06 -10.26 7.25
CA ASP A 6 9.45 -11.44 6.46
C ASP A 6 9.13 -11.24 4.98
N LYS A 7 7.94 -10.73 4.70
CA LYS A 7 7.50 -10.34 3.35
C LYS A 7 8.40 -9.28 2.73
N LEU A 8 8.78 -8.27 3.51
CA LEU A 8 9.74 -7.25 3.08
C LEU A 8 11.10 -7.87 2.71
N LEU A 9 11.62 -8.78 3.54
CA LEU A 9 12.89 -9.48 3.29
C LEU A 9 12.84 -10.26 1.97
N ILE A 10 11.73 -10.96 1.69
CA ILE A 10 11.53 -11.68 0.42
C ILE A 10 11.73 -10.73 -0.76
N ILE A 11 10.96 -9.64 -0.84
CA ILE A 11 11.00 -8.75 -2.01
C ILE A 11 12.31 -7.96 -2.11
N LEU A 12 12.93 -7.60 -0.98
CA LEU A 12 14.23 -6.93 -0.96
C LEU A 12 15.37 -7.86 -1.36
N SER A 13 15.23 -9.18 -1.20
CA SER A 13 16.31 -10.14 -1.50
C SER A 13 16.40 -10.51 -2.99
N LEU A 14 15.32 -10.32 -3.75
CA LEU A 14 15.15 -10.78 -5.13
C LEU A 14 15.85 -9.87 -6.14
N ASP A 15 16.69 -10.47 -7.00
CA ASP A 15 17.40 -9.73 -8.04
C ASP A 15 16.43 -9.14 -9.07
N CYS A 16 15.43 -9.94 -9.48
CA CYS A 16 14.45 -9.53 -10.49
C CYS A 16 13.55 -8.36 -10.06
N PHE A 17 13.51 -8.01 -8.77
CA PHE A 17 12.69 -6.93 -8.23
C PHE A 17 13.45 -5.63 -7.99
N GLN A 18 14.78 -5.64 -8.13
CA GLN A 18 15.64 -4.48 -7.92
C GLN A 18 15.14 -3.21 -8.61
N SER A 19 14.83 -3.29 -9.91
CA SER A 19 14.41 -2.14 -10.72
C SER A 19 13.02 -1.62 -10.37
N TYR A 20 12.21 -2.41 -9.68
CA TYR A 20 10.88 -2.00 -9.24
C TYR A 20 10.95 -1.32 -7.87
N ILE A 21 11.84 -1.78 -7.00
CA ILE A 21 12.00 -1.25 -5.64
C ILE A 21 12.86 0.00 -5.64
N TRP A 22 13.93 0.07 -6.43
CA TRP A 22 14.95 1.12 -6.32
C TRP A 22 14.96 2.04 -7.54
N LYS A 23 15.29 3.32 -7.33
CA LYS A 23 15.59 4.25 -8.42
C LYS A 23 17.03 4.04 -8.89
N ASP A 24 17.34 4.37 -10.14
CA ASP A 24 18.73 4.30 -10.66
C ASP A 24 19.73 5.09 -9.81
N SER A 25 19.29 6.19 -9.19
CA SER A 25 20.11 7.00 -8.26
C SER A 25 20.55 6.24 -7.01
N ASP A 26 19.96 5.09 -6.72
CA ASP A 26 20.13 4.36 -5.47
C ASP A 26 21.09 3.18 -5.58
N ARG A 27 21.68 2.94 -6.76
CA ARG A 27 22.53 1.77 -7.05
C ARG A 27 23.53 1.40 -5.95
N LYS A 28 24.22 2.40 -5.37
CA LYS A 28 25.23 2.16 -4.33
C LYS A 28 24.69 1.57 -3.01
N TYR A 29 23.38 1.64 -2.80
CA TYR A 29 22.70 1.16 -1.58
C TYR A 29 22.02 -0.19 -1.79
N ILE A 30 21.88 -0.63 -3.05
CA ILE A 30 21.07 -1.81 -3.37
C ILE A 30 21.76 -3.08 -2.86
N ASP A 31 22.97 -3.37 -3.33
CA ASP A 31 23.66 -4.61 -2.95
C ASP A 31 23.84 -4.76 -1.43
N PRO A 32 24.21 -3.72 -0.65
CA PRO A 32 24.26 -3.81 0.81
C PRO A 32 22.92 -4.23 1.43
N VAL A 33 21.80 -3.60 1.02
CA VAL A 33 20.48 -3.91 1.57
C VAL A 33 20.03 -5.31 1.15
N MET A 34 20.24 -5.70 -0.11
CA MET A 34 19.91 -7.03 -0.61
C MET A 34 20.67 -8.11 0.15
N ASN A 35 21.97 -7.94 0.39
CA ASN A 35 22.78 -8.90 1.11
C ASN A 35 22.31 -9.09 2.56
N VAL A 36 21.94 -7.99 3.23
CA VAL A 36 21.34 -8.05 4.57
C VAL A 36 19.98 -8.75 4.51
N ALA A 37 19.13 -8.42 3.54
CA ALA A 37 17.82 -9.05 3.38
C ALA A 37 17.93 -10.57 3.17
N ARG A 38 18.87 -11.03 2.31
CA ARG A 38 19.18 -12.45 2.08
C ARG A 38 19.62 -13.15 3.34
N LYS A 39 20.56 -12.55 4.08
CA LYS A 39 21.07 -13.08 5.34
C LYS A 39 19.94 -13.30 6.35
N PHE A 40 19.06 -12.31 6.52
CA PHE A 40 17.93 -12.44 7.45
C PHE A 40 16.88 -13.41 6.95
N PHE A 41 16.55 -13.43 5.64
CA PHE A 41 15.61 -14.41 5.09
C PHE A 41 16.09 -15.86 5.30
N GLN A 42 17.39 -16.14 5.16
CA GLN A 42 17.94 -17.46 5.49
C GLN A 42 17.76 -17.83 6.96
N GLN A 43 17.81 -16.85 7.88
CA GLN A 43 17.53 -17.09 9.30
C GLN A 43 16.04 -17.37 9.54
N VAL A 44 15.15 -16.73 8.77
CA VAL A 44 13.70 -16.99 8.82
C VAL A 44 13.41 -18.46 8.48
N LEU A 45 14.05 -18.99 7.43
CA LEU A 45 13.91 -20.40 7.04
C LEU A 45 14.53 -21.38 8.05
N ASN A 46 15.48 -20.93 8.88
CA ASN A 46 16.17 -21.77 9.88
C ASN A 46 16.71 -23.11 9.33
N GLY A 47 17.17 -23.10 8.07
CA GLY A 47 17.68 -24.30 7.37
C GLY A 47 16.61 -25.15 6.67
N GLY A 48 15.34 -24.77 6.74
CA GLY A 48 14.24 -25.34 5.96
C GLY A 48 14.25 -24.91 4.48
N ASP A 49 13.35 -25.52 3.71
CA ASP A 49 13.20 -25.31 2.26
C ASP A 49 11.79 -24.83 1.88
N ASN A 50 10.91 -24.60 2.86
CA ASN A 50 9.56 -24.09 2.69
C ASN A 50 9.27 -22.95 3.68
N TYR A 51 9.01 -21.76 3.14
CA TYR A 51 8.74 -20.57 3.95
C TYR A 51 7.50 -20.71 4.85
N PHE A 52 6.43 -21.34 4.37
CA PHE A 52 5.18 -21.45 5.12
C PHE A 52 5.21 -22.54 6.19
N MET A 53 5.98 -23.61 5.96
CA MET A 53 6.04 -24.77 6.85
C MET A 53 7.19 -24.70 7.86
N ASP A 54 8.35 -24.16 7.46
CA ASP A 54 9.57 -24.22 8.28
C ASP A 54 9.84 -22.93 9.08
N SER A 55 9.19 -21.83 8.74
CA SER A 55 9.41 -20.54 9.43
C SER A 55 8.65 -20.44 10.76
N ASP A 56 9.31 -19.92 11.79
CA ASP A 56 8.69 -19.67 13.10
C ASP A 56 7.91 -18.34 13.12
N PHE A 57 6.59 -18.33 12.96
CA PHE A 57 5.80 -17.07 12.97
C PHE A 57 5.53 -16.47 14.37
N ASN A 58 6.29 -16.84 15.41
CA ASN A 58 6.24 -16.19 16.71
C ASN A 58 6.58 -14.69 16.64
N SER A 59 5.76 -13.87 17.31
CA SER A 59 5.95 -12.42 17.46
C SER A 59 7.33 -12.03 18.00
N GLU A 60 7.91 -12.78 18.94
CA GLU A 60 9.25 -12.49 19.47
C GLU A 60 10.33 -12.62 18.40
N ARG A 61 10.27 -13.69 17.58
CA ARG A 61 11.18 -13.90 16.44
C ARG A 61 11.04 -12.79 15.42
N ILE A 62 9.80 -12.41 15.11
CA ILE A 62 9.47 -11.34 14.16
C ILE A 62 10.06 -10.00 14.63
N LEU A 63 9.76 -9.58 15.86
CA LEU A 63 10.24 -8.31 16.42
C LEU A 63 11.77 -8.25 16.49
N LYS A 64 12.41 -9.38 16.83
CA LYS A 64 13.86 -9.48 16.84
C LYS A 64 14.45 -9.34 15.42
N THR A 65 13.86 -10.04 14.46
CA THR A 65 14.27 -9.98 13.04
C THR A 65 14.18 -8.55 12.51
N GLU A 66 13.07 -7.86 12.79
CA GLU A 66 12.86 -6.47 12.41
C GLU A 66 13.92 -5.54 13.02
N PHE A 67 14.11 -5.63 14.35
CA PHE A 67 15.10 -4.81 15.05
C PHE A 67 16.52 -5.04 14.50
N ASP A 68 16.93 -6.29 14.35
CA ASP A 68 18.27 -6.65 13.90
C ASP A 68 18.48 -6.27 12.42
N PHE A 69 17.48 -6.45 11.56
CA PHE A 69 17.52 -6.03 10.15
C PHE A 69 17.76 -4.52 10.03
N TYR A 70 16.93 -3.70 10.68
CA TYR A 70 17.05 -2.23 10.59
C TYR A 70 18.33 -1.70 11.24
N LYS A 71 18.87 -2.42 12.23
CA LYS A 71 20.17 -2.13 12.81
C LYS A 71 21.31 -2.43 11.84
N GLU A 72 21.21 -3.50 11.05
CA GLU A 72 22.29 -3.98 10.18
C GLU A 72 22.37 -3.27 8.82
N ILE A 73 21.24 -2.83 8.24
CA ILE A 73 21.26 -2.19 6.90
C ILE A 73 22.19 -0.96 6.82
N ASN A 74 22.48 -0.27 7.95
CA ASN A 74 23.42 0.84 8.05
C ASN A 74 23.35 1.84 6.88
N GLN A 75 22.13 2.33 6.61
CA GLN A 75 21.82 3.24 5.50
C GLN A 75 21.49 4.66 5.99
N PRO A 76 21.55 5.68 5.11
CA PRO A 76 21.00 7.00 5.42
C PRO A 76 19.55 6.92 5.87
N VAL A 77 19.15 7.76 6.83
CA VAL A 77 17.79 7.78 7.42
C VAL A 77 16.69 7.83 6.35
N SER A 78 16.89 8.60 5.28
CA SER A 78 15.91 8.68 4.17
C SER A 78 15.67 7.35 3.47
N ARG A 79 16.68 6.47 3.37
CA ARG A 79 16.56 5.14 2.78
C ARG A 79 15.95 4.14 3.76
N VAL A 80 16.31 4.24 5.03
CA VAL A 80 15.66 3.46 6.10
C VAL A 80 14.17 3.76 6.13
N ASN A 81 13.79 5.04 6.08
CA ASN A 81 12.39 5.46 6.05
C ASN A 81 11.66 4.97 4.79
N TYR A 82 12.33 4.95 3.64
CA TYR A 82 11.76 4.38 2.42
C TYR A 82 11.45 2.88 2.58
N ILE A 83 12.39 2.11 3.12
CA ILE A 83 12.21 0.66 3.37
C ILE A 83 11.08 0.43 4.39
N LYS A 84 11.01 1.24 5.45
CA LYS A 84 9.90 1.20 6.42
C LYS A 84 8.55 1.53 5.77
N GLY A 85 8.53 2.45 4.80
CA GLY A 85 7.35 2.72 3.99
C GLY A 85 6.89 1.48 3.23
N LEU A 86 7.80 0.74 2.59
CA LEU A 86 7.45 -0.51 1.92
C LEU A 86 6.90 -1.55 2.90
N GLN A 87 7.48 -1.68 4.09
CA GLN A 87 6.97 -2.58 5.13
C GLN A 87 5.56 -2.19 5.56
N PHE A 88 5.32 -0.90 5.79
CA PHE A 88 4.01 -0.39 6.16
C PHE A 88 2.96 -0.74 5.10
N GLU A 89 3.25 -0.55 3.81
CA GLU A 89 2.34 -0.91 2.71
C GLU A 89 2.08 -2.43 2.60
N ILE A 90 3.04 -3.26 3.01
CA ILE A 90 2.86 -4.73 3.07
C ILE A 90 1.96 -5.13 4.24
N GLU A 91 2.11 -4.47 5.39
CA GLU A 91 1.34 -4.72 6.61
C GLU A 91 -0.07 -4.13 6.54
N ASP A 92 -0.25 -3.14 5.67
CA ASP A 92 -1.53 -2.51 5.43
C ASP A 92 -2.47 -3.44 4.64
N ASP A 93 -3.04 -4.40 5.36
CA ASP A 93 -4.16 -5.25 4.92
C ASP A 93 -5.42 -4.42 4.60
N SER A 94 -5.40 -3.11 4.85
CA SER A 94 -6.54 -2.27 4.60
C SER A 94 -6.75 -2.07 3.09
N SER A 95 -7.76 -2.78 2.59
CA SER A 95 -8.82 -2.06 1.90
C SER A 95 -9.44 -1.08 2.91
N ASN A 96 -8.75 0.01 3.27
CA ASN A 96 -9.27 0.96 4.24
C ASN A 96 -10.60 1.47 3.67
N ASN A 97 -11.71 1.23 4.37
CA ASN A 97 -13.01 1.77 4.00
C ASN A 97 -12.91 3.29 3.81
N SER A 98 -12.01 3.95 4.56
CA SER A 98 -11.67 5.36 4.42
C SER A 98 -11.07 5.70 3.05
N ASP A 99 -10.14 4.90 2.52
CA ASP A 99 -9.55 5.14 1.19
C ASP A 99 -10.58 4.95 0.08
N LEU A 100 -11.41 3.91 0.20
CA LEU A 100 -12.51 3.67 -0.73
C LEU A 100 -13.56 4.78 -0.66
N MET A 101 -13.87 5.30 0.54
CA MET A 101 -14.75 6.45 0.73
C MET A 101 -14.15 7.71 0.13
N ILE A 102 -12.87 8.00 0.38
CA ILE A 102 -12.18 9.16 -0.20
C ILE A 102 -12.18 9.05 -1.73
N LEU A 103 -11.87 7.87 -2.29
CA LEU A 103 -11.91 7.64 -3.73
C LEU A 103 -13.32 7.83 -4.31
N SER A 104 -14.35 7.37 -3.60
CA SER A 104 -15.74 7.57 -4.00
C SER A 104 -16.08 9.06 -4.02
N ILE A 105 -15.70 9.82 -2.99
CA ILE A 105 -15.95 11.26 -2.89
C ILE A 105 -15.22 12.01 -4.00
N ILE A 106 -13.93 11.69 -4.22
CA ILE A 106 -13.13 12.30 -5.30
C ILE A 106 -13.77 11.99 -6.66
N SER A 107 -14.19 10.74 -6.88
CA SER A 107 -14.86 10.35 -8.13
C SER A 107 -16.15 11.14 -8.33
N SER A 108 -17.00 11.25 -7.30
CA SER A 108 -18.23 12.04 -7.37
C SER A 108 -17.96 13.52 -7.64
N LEU A 109 -16.91 14.10 -7.05
CA LEU A 109 -16.48 15.47 -7.33
C LEU A 109 -16.04 15.66 -8.79
N GLN A 110 -15.26 14.72 -9.32
CA GLN A 110 -14.77 14.79 -10.72
C GLN A 110 -15.89 14.63 -11.75
N TRP A 111 -16.88 13.79 -11.46
CA TRP A 111 -18.04 13.58 -12.33
C TRP A 111 -19.17 14.59 -12.09
N LEU A 112 -19.00 15.49 -11.12
CA LEU A 112 -20.06 16.40 -10.66
C LEU A 112 -21.35 15.65 -10.30
N ASP A 113 -21.22 14.44 -9.73
CA ASP A 113 -22.36 13.62 -9.32
C ASP A 113 -22.87 14.06 -7.93
N GLU A 114 -23.61 15.17 -7.93
CA GLU A 114 -24.19 15.75 -6.72
C GLU A 114 -25.15 14.80 -5.98
N LYS A 115 -25.69 13.77 -6.63
CA LYS A 115 -26.60 12.81 -5.97
C LYS A 115 -25.87 11.85 -5.03
N SER A 116 -24.59 11.62 -5.30
CA SER A 116 -23.71 10.76 -4.51
C SER A 116 -22.95 11.54 -3.43
N LEU A 117 -23.24 12.84 -3.29
CA LEU A 117 -22.67 13.74 -2.29
C LEU A 117 -23.77 14.26 -1.35
N LEU A 118 -23.44 14.38 -0.07
CA LEU A 118 -24.26 14.95 0.98
C LEU A 118 -24.11 16.48 1.04
N GLN A 119 -22.97 17.00 0.56
CA GLN A 119 -22.71 18.43 0.44
C GLN A 119 -22.91 18.94 -0.99
N SER A 120 -23.45 20.16 -1.09
CA SER A 120 -23.55 20.88 -2.36
C SER A 120 -22.18 21.34 -2.85
N ILE A 121 -21.93 21.23 -4.16
CA ILE A 121 -20.73 21.77 -4.80
C ILE A 121 -20.98 23.26 -5.09
N ASP A 122 -20.25 24.15 -4.42
CA ASP A 122 -20.38 25.59 -4.65
C ASP A 122 -19.56 26.10 -5.84
N ASN A 123 -19.73 27.37 -6.22
CA ASN A 123 -19.03 27.98 -7.36
C ASN A 123 -17.51 28.02 -7.19
N ASP A 124 -17.03 28.12 -5.94
CA ASP A 124 -15.61 28.15 -5.66
C ASP A 124 -15.01 26.75 -5.87
N MET A 125 -15.70 25.71 -5.41
CA MET A 125 -15.34 24.32 -5.66
C MET A 125 -15.39 23.99 -7.15
N LEU A 126 -16.41 24.43 -7.88
CA LEU A 126 -16.47 24.29 -9.34
C LEU A 126 -15.27 24.94 -10.04
N THR A 127 -14.82 26.09 -9.55
CA THR A 127 -13.64 26.79 -10.09
C THR A 127 -12.36 25.99 -9.84
N ILE A 128 -12.22 25.40 -8.66
CA ILE A 128 -11.11 24.53 -8.30
C ILE A 128 -11.12 23.26 -9.17
N LEU A 129 -12.27 22.60 -9.31
CA LEU A 129 -12.41 21.38 -10.12
C LEU A 129 -12.09 21.62 -11.59
N LYS A 130 -12.53 22.75 -12.17
CA LYS A 130 -12.14 23.15 -13.54
C LYS A 130 -10.64 23.32 -13.71
N LYS A 131 -9.96 23.87 -12.70
CA LYS A 131 -8.50 24.06 -12.72
C LYS A 131 -7.77 22.71 -12.68
N LEU A 132 -8.25 21.76 -11.88
CA LEU A 132 -7.72 20.39 -11.83
C LEU A 132 -7.95 19.65 -13.14
N GLU A 133 -9.15 19.73 -13.71
CA GLU A 133 -9.48 19.14 -15.01
C GLU A 133 -8.60 19.70 -16.13
N ALA A 134 -8.44 21.02 -16.21
CA ALA A 134 -7.57 21.66 -17.18
C ALA A 134 -6.09 21.28 -17.03
N SER A 135 -5.69 20.84 -15.83
CA SER A 135 -4.33 20.36 -15.52
C SER A 135 -4.17 18.85 -15.72
N GLY A 136 -5.23 18.15 -16.12
CA GLY A 136 -5.22 16.70 -16.36
C GLY A 136 -5.12 15.85 -15.09
N VAL A 137 -5.51 16.39 -13.93
CA VAL A 137 -5.49 15.65 -12.66
C VAL A 137 -6.73 14.76 -12.57
N TYR A 138 -6.52 13.45 -12.61
CA TYR A 138 -7.58 12.45 -12.49
C TYR A 138 -7.21 11.40 -11.44
N VAL A 139 -8.20 10.71 -10.86
CA VAL A 139 -7.90 9.52 -10.06
C VAL A 139 -7.27 8.48 -10.98
N GLN A 140 -5.97 8.29 -10.84
CA GLN A 140 -5.26 7.29 -11.63
C GLN A 140 -5.43 5.92 -10.99
N SER A 141 -5.82 4.91 -11.77
CA SER A 141 -5.53 3.53 -11.37
C SER A 141 -4.01 3.43 -11.20
N ALA A 142 -3.58 2.99 -10.03
CA ALA A 142 -2.18 2.68 -9.77
C ALA A 142 -1.74 1.49 -10.64
N GLU A 143 -1.42 1.75 -11.90
CA GLU A 143 -0.97 0.72 -12.82
C GLU A 143 0.54 0.53 -12.70
N TYR A 144 0.92 -0.32 -11.75
CA TYR A 144 2.14 -1.10 -11.93
C TYR A 144 1.86 -2.14 -13.01
N ASP A 145 2.80 -2.29 -13.93
CA ASP A 145 2.74 -3.35 -14.94
C ASP A 145 2.91 -4.71 -14.25
N ARG A 146 1.79 -5.25 -13.76
CA ARG A 146 1.72 -6.54 -13.06
C ARG A 146 2.27 -7.65 -13.94
N GLU A 147 1.98 -7.59 -15.24
CA GLU A 147 2.49 -8.54 -16.23
C GLU A 147 4.01 -8.44 -16.38
N ALA A 148 4.58 -7.23 -16.40
CA ALA A 148 6.03 -7.07 -16.39
C ALA A 148 6.67 -7.64 -15.12
N ILE A 149 6.07 -7.43 -13.94
CA ILE A 149 6.57 -8.00 -12.67
C ILE A 149 6.53 -9.53 -12.71
N LYS A 150 5.39 -10.13 -13.12
CA LYS A 150 5.27 -11.59 -13.28
C LYS A 150 6.29 -12.13 -14.25
N LYS A 151 6.44 -11.46 -15.39
CA LYS A 151 7.40 -11.85 -16.42
C LYS A 151 8.84 -11.74 -15.92
N SER A 152 9.17 -10.71 -15.14
CA SER A 152 10.48 -10.55 -14.50
C SER A 152 10.75 -11.69 -13.54
N TRP A 153 9.79 -12.00 -12.65
CA TRP A 153 9.85 -13.14 -11.74
C TRP A 153 10.06 -14.43 -12.52
N HIS A 154 9.15 -14.81 -13.41
CA HIS A 154 9.21 -16.08 -14.15
C HIS A 154 10.47 -16.25 -14.99
N LYS A 155 10.99 -15.17 -15.61
CA LYS A 155 12.19 -15.23 -16.48
C LYS A 155 13.52 -15.11 -15.75
N SER A 156 13.53 -14.71 -14.48
CA SER A 156 14.79 -14.55 -13.76
C SER A 156 15.54 -15.87 -13.59
N ASN A 157 16.84 -15.82 -13.84
CA ASN A 157 17.74 -16.98 -13.75
C ASN A 157 18.94 -16.69 -12.85
N THR A 158 18.85 -15.69 -11.96
CA THR A 158 19.93 -15.46 -10.99
C THR A 158 19.96 -16.60 -9.97
N PRO A 159 21.13 -16.92 -9.38
CA PRO A 159 21.22 -18.02 -8.42
C PRO A 159 20.27 -17.87 -7.23
N TRP A 160 20.07 -16.64 -6.75
CA TRP A 160 19.17 -16.37 -5.63
C TRP A 160 17.69 -16.49 -6.03
N ASP A 161 17.31 -15.96 -7.18
CA ASP A 161 15.92 -16.06 -7.63
C ASP A 161 15.56 -17.52 -7.95
N LEU A 162 16.49 -18.31 -8.49
CA LEU A 162 16.31 -19.76 -8.68
C LEU A 162 16.18 -20.52 -7.37
N PHE A 163 16.92 -20.12 -6.32
CA PHE A 163 16.77 -20.68 -4.97
C PHE A 163 15.35 -20.43 -4.43
N LEU A 164 14.81 -19.22 -4.61
CA LEU A 164 13.45 -18.88 -4.15
C LEU A 164 12.33 -19.46 -5.03
N LYS A 165 12.62 -19.92 -6.24
CA LYS A 165 11.66 -20.55 -7.16
C LYS A 165 11.47 -22.05 -6.96
N GLN A 166 12.21 -22.67 -6.04
CA GLN A 166 12.05 -24.09 -5.76
C GLN A 166 10.58 -24.39 -5.42
N GLU A 167 10.05 -25.50 -5.92
CA GLU A 167 8.62 -25.84 -5.78
C GLU A 167 8.16 -25.85 -4.31
N SER A 168 9.07 -26.18 -3.38
CA SER A 168 8.81 -26.20 -1.94
C SER A 168 8.77 -24.81 -1.29
N MET A 169 9.43 -23.79 -1.85
CA MET A 169 9.71 -22.53 -1.13
C MET A 169 8.44 -21.78 -0.72
N PHE A 170 7.45 -21.70 -1.60
CA PHE A 170 6.21 -20.95 -1.40
C PHE A 170 4.96 -21.81 -1.68
N GLU A 171 5.00 -23.11 -1.35
CA GLU A 171 3.94 -24.12 -1.46
C GLU A 171 2.59 -23.62 -2.05
N ASP A 172 2.23 -24.11 -3.23
CA ASP A 172 1.02 -23.78 -4.00
C ASP A 172 0.83 -22.29 -4.42
N ILE A 173 1.67 -21.36 -3.95
CA ILE A 173 1.63 -19.93 -4.31
C ILE A 173 2.93 -19.52 -5.01
N GLY A 174 3.20 -20.08 -6.19
CA GLY A 174 4.41 -19.79 -6.97
C GLY A 174 4.61 -18.32 -7.38
N GLU A 175 3.57 -17.47 -7.26
CA GLU A 175 3.64 -16.02 -7.50
C GLU A 175 3.65 -15.19 -6.21
N TYR A 176 3.83 -15.81 -5.04
CA TYR A 176 3.79 -15.13 -3.74
C TYR A 176 4.70 -13.89 -3.64
N PRO A 177 5.95 -13.91 -4.13
CA PRO A 177 6.77 -12.70 -4.15
C PRO A 177 6.19 -11.55 -4.99
N CYS A 178 5.51 -11.88 -6.10
CA CYS A 178 4.84 -10.86 -6.93
C CYS A 178 3.68 -10.22 -6.16
N LEU A 179 2.91 -11.03 -5.41
CA LEU A 179 1.79 -10.54 -4.58
C LEU A 179 2.29 -9.56 -3.51
N ILE A 180 3.38 -9.90 -2.81
CA ILE A 180 3.99 -9.01 -1.82
C ILE A 180 4.45 -7.71 -2.48
N LEU A 181 5.10 -7.79 -3.64
CA LEU A 181 5.57 -6.59 -4.33
C LEU A 181 4.39 -5.70 -4.76
N TYR A 182 3.26 -6.27 -5.17
CA TYR A 182 2.06 -5.49 -5.47
C TYR A 182 1.51 -4.78 -4.25
N GLN A 183 1.54 -5.41 -3.08
CA GLN A 183 1.15 -4.79 -1.81
C GLN A 183 2.12 -3.65 -1.46
N ALA A 184 3.43 -3.93 -1.42
CA ALA A 184 4.47 -2.95 -1.10
C ALA A 184 4.49 -1.73 -2.03
N LYS A 185 3.98 -1.90 -3.25
CA LYS A 185 3.92 -0.85 -4.26
C LYS A 185 2.56 -0.22 -4.40
N LYS A 186 1.51 -0.73 -3.75
CA LYS A 186 0.15 -0.18 -3.86
C LYS A 186 0.21 1.34 -3.70
N ILE A 187 -0.06 2.06 -4.78
CA ILE A 187 -0.22 3.51 -4.68
C ILE A 187 -1.65 3.68 -4.19
N ASN A 188 -1.82 4.32 -3.05
CA ASN A 188 -3.12 4.82 -2.63
C ASN A 188 -3.57 5.87 -3.66
N PRO A 189 -4.57 5.57 -4.52
CA PRO A 189 -4.94 6.48 -5.59
C PRO A 189 -5.53 7.79 -5.07
N ALA A 190 -6.11 7.77 -3.86
CA ALA A 190 -6.61 8.98 -3.21
C ALA A 190 -5.44 9.86 -2.77
N LEU A 191 -4.44 9.29 -2.09
CA LEU A 191 -3.25 10.04 -1.68
C LEU A 191 -2.56 10.68 -2.89
N LYS A 192 -2.33 9.91 -3.96
CA LYS A 192 -1.69 10.42 -5.18
C LYS A 192 -2.48 11.56 -5.81
N PHE A 193 -3.81 11.42 -5.89
CA PHE A 193 -4.67 12.49 -6.37
C PHE A 193 -4.52 13.77 -5.52
N LEU A 194 -4.46 13.62 -4.19
CA LEU A 194 -4.27 14.76 -3.29
C LEU A 194 -2.90 15.42 -3.43
N GLU A 195 -1.83 14.63 -3.63
CA GLU A 195 -0.49 15.17 -3.91
C GLU A 195 -0.47 15.97 -5.23
N GLU A 196 -1.10 15.45 -6.28
CA GLU A 196 -1.23 16.14 -7.57
C GLU A 196 -2.04 17.43 -7.42
N CYS A 197 -3.13 17.41 -6.65
CA CYS A 197 -3.91 18.60 -6.32
C CYS A 197 -3.07 19.64 -5.58
N GLN A 198 -2.30 19.23 -4.57
CA GLN A 198 -1.46 20.12 -3.77
C GLN A 198 -0.39 20.81 -4.63
N ALA A 199 0.13 20.13 -5.66
CA ALA A 199 1.12 20.69 -6.56
C ALA A 199 0.57 21.80 -7.47
N ILE A 200 -0.74 21.80 -7.75
CA ILE A 200 -1.40 22.71 -8.71
C ILE A 200 -2.20 23.82 -8.02
N LEU A 201 -2.79 23.49 -6.88
CA LEU A 201 -3.65 24.39 -6.12
C LEU A 201 -2.84 25.22 -5.15
N ASN A 202 -3.28 26.45 -4.91
CA ASN A 202 -2.75 27.22 -3.78
C ASN A 202 -3.29 26.64 -2.46
N SER A 203 -2.68 27.04 -1.33
CA SER A 203 -3.05 26.49 -0.02
C SER A 203 -4.54 26.65 0.32
N SER A 204 -5.17 27.76 -0.05
CA SER A 204 -6.59 27.98 0.22
C SER A 204 -7.50 27.09 -0.63
N GLU A 205 -7.14 26.90 -1.91
CA GLU A 205 -7.86 26.02 -2.83
C GLU A 205 -7.74 24.56 -2.39
N PHE A 206 -6.53 24.13 -2.03
CA PHE A 206 -6.28 22.77 -1.55
C PHE A 206 -7.03 22.49 -0.24
N SER A 207 -6.99 23.42 0.73
CA SER A 207 -7.74 23.29 1.98
C SER A 207 -9.23 23.13 1.75
N LYS A 208 -9.83 23.83 0.78
CA LYS A 208 -11.25 23.65 0.45
C LYS A 208 -11.59 22.21 0.04
N ILE A 209 -10.73 21.55 -0.75
CA ILE A 209 -10.93 20.14 -1.13
C ILE A 209 -10.85 19.25 0.11
N ILE A 210 -9.83 19.45 0.96
CA ILE A 210 -9.65 18.70 2.20
C ILE A 210 -10.85 18.86 3.13
N ASP A 211 -11.30 20.09 3.37
CA ASP A 211 -12.42 20.40 4.25
C ASP A 211 -13.72 19.77 3.73
N PHE A 212 -13.95 19.84 2.41
CA PHE A 212 -15.10 19.20 1.77
C PHE A 212 -15.07 17.68 2.02
N MET A 213 -13.95 17.01 1.77
CA MET A 213 -13.84 15.56 1.99
C MET A 213 -14.01 15.17 3.46
N ILE A 214 -13.44 15.93 4.40
CA ILE A 214 -13.59 15.68 5.84
C ILE A 214 -15.07 15.76 6.24
N LEU A 215 -15.77 16.81 5.81
CA LEU A 215 -17.19 16.99 6.10
C LEU A 215 -18.03 15.85 5.49
N GLU A 216 -17.69 15.41 4.29
CA GLU A 216 -18.42 14.36 3.57
C GLU A 216 -18.28 12.99 4.26
N ILE A 217 -17.07 12.68 4.70
CA ILE A 217 -16.76 11.49 5.50
C ILE A 217 -17.51 11.53 6.84
N ASN A 218 -17.44 12.66 7.55
CA ASN A 218 -18.12 12.82 8.83
C ASN A 218 -19.64 12.65 8.70
N ASN A 219 -20.26 13.27 7.69
CA ASN A 219 -21.69 13.14 7.43
C ASN A 219 -22.07 11.69 7.09
N SER A 220 -21.25 11.00 6.30
CA SER A 220 -21.44 9.58 5.97
C SER A 220 -21.39 8.68 7.20
N HIS A 221 -20.45 8.92 8.12
CA HIS A 221 -20.35 8.19 9.39
C HIS A 221 -21.57 8.45 10.30
N MET A 222 -22.01 9.70 10.42
CA MET A 222 -23.19 10.04 11.23
C MET A 222 -24.46 9.35 10.72
N ILE A 223 -24.65 9.25 9.40
CA ILE A 223 -25.78 8.52 8.81
C ILE A 223 -25.68 7.03 9.13
N LEU A 224 -24.50 6.42 8.99
CA LEU A 224 -24.31 4.99 9.30
C LEU A 224 -24.59 4.67 10.77
N GLU A 225 -24.20 5.54 11.70
CA GLU A 225 -24.49 5.40 13.13
C GLU A 225 -25.97 5.61 13.46
N ALA A 226 -26.61 6.62 12.87
CA ALA A 226 -28.05 6.85 13.03
C ALA A 226 -28.88 5.68 12.47
N THR A 227 -28.45 5.11 11.34
CA THR A 227 -29.14 3.97 10.71
C THR A 227 -28.95 2.69 11.53
N LYS A 228 -27.77 2.44 12.10
CA LYS A 228 -27.55 1.33 13.04
C LYS A 228 -28.39 1.47 14.30
N THR A 229 -28.49 2.67 14.86
CA THR A 229 -29.29 2.96 16.05
C THR A 229 -30.79 2.76 15.79
N ASN A 230 -31.27 3.20 14.62
CA ASN A 230 -32.66 2.99 14.19
C ASN A 230 -32.96 1.53 13.83
N THR A 231 -32.01 0.77 13.31
CA THR A 231 -32.21 -0.66 13.01
C THR A 231 -32.26 -1.50 14.30
N LEU A 232 -31.46 -1.13 15.31
CA LEU A 232 -31.48 -1.77 16.63
C LEU A 232 -32.73 -1.41 17.44
N SER A 233 -33.26 -0.18 17.33
CA SER A 233 -34.54 0.18 17.92
C SER A 233 -35.71 -0.53 17.24
N PHE A 234 -35.69 -0.63 15.90
CA PHE A 234 -36.69 -1.37 15.14
C PHE A 234 -36.72 -2.86 15.50
N LEU A 235 -35.56 -3.51 15.68
CA LEU A 235 -35.49 -4.92 16.11
C LEU A 235 -35.84 -5.14 17.60
N GLY A 236 -35.72 -4.11 18.45
CA GLY A 236 -36.14 -4.14 19.84
C GLY A 236 -37.66 -4.10 20.04
N GLU A 237 -38.41 -3.55 19.08
CA GLU A 237 -39.87 -3.48 19.11
C GLU A 237 -40.56 -4.78 18.66
N TYR A 238 -39.87 -5.67 17.95
CA TYR A 238 -40.38 -6.99 17.53
C TYR A 238 -40.12 -8.13 18.56
N LYS A 239 -39.58 -7.81 19.74
CA LYS A 239 -39.35 -8.78 20.84
C LYS A 239 -40.32 -8.63 22.03
N LYS A 240 -41.52 -8.08 21.82
CA LYS A 240 -42.60 -8.09 22.82
C LYS A 240 -43.81 -8.87 22.34
#